data_AF-A0A150QF50-F1
#
_entry.id   AF-A0A150QF50-F1
#
_cell.length_a   1.000
_cell.length_b   1.000
_cell.length_c   1.000
_cell.angle_alpha   90.00
_cell.angle_beta   90.00
_cell.angle_gamma   90.00
#
_symmetry.space_group_name_H-M   'P 1'
#
loop_
_entity.id
_entity.type
_entity.pdbx_description
1 polymer ?
#
loop_
_entity_poly.entity_id
_entity_poly.type
_entity_poly.pdbx_seq_one_letter_code
_entity_poly.pdbx_strand_id
1 'polypeptide(L)'
;MPAIDHRVMGVAQAEQALRDGRITAAAGSVIRMFPEIRRMSHDRDPLLNRAFRVLAVATARADGALRVAPELPRELLETWGGASAEDRKANVDWSIRALRRLNEQRKNDPALQTDLGEALARAPEHSGEALKLLGGLAEKDLLASPEGYAALARLRALSGDGAGHDAAASRCEAMAKNTALCRSSRAIDARPQS
;
A
#
# COMPACT_ATOMS: atom_id res chain seq x y z
N MET A 1 38.24 7.72 -0.01
CA MET A 1 37.14 7.25 -0.87
C MET A 1 35.85 7.37 -0.07
N PRO A 2 34.78 8.02 -0.57
CA PRO A 2 33.50 8.01 0.13
C PRO A 2 32.97 6.56 0.19
N ALA A 3 32.52 6.12 1.37
CA ALA A 3 31.94 4.80 1.54
C ALA A 3 30.63 4.72 0.73
N ILE A 4 30.48 3.67 -0.09
CA ILE A 4 29.25 3.43 -0.84
C ILE A 4 28.17 2.98 0.14
N ASP A 5 27.10 3.76 0.27
CA ASP A 5 25.93 3.34 1.04
C ASP A 5 25.13 2.30 0.24
N HIS A 6 25.35 1.02 0.55
CA HIS A 6 24.68 -0.10 -0.10
C HIS A 6 23.14 -0.09 0.06
N ARG A 7 22.60 0.68 1.02
CA ARG A 7 21.15 0.82 1.22
C ARG A 7 20.48 1.54 0.06
N VAL A 8 21.20 2.40 -0.67
CA VAL A 8 20.65 3.09 -1.86
C VAL A 8 20.24 2.06 -2.92
N MET A 9 21.13 1.11 -3.22
CA MET A 9 20.84 0.01 -4.14
C MET A 9 19.74 -0.90 -3.61
N GLY A 10 19.78 -1.23 -2.31
CA GLY A 10 18.77 -2.09 -1.69
C GLY A 10 17.35 -1.49 -1.74
N VAL A 11 17.19 -0.18 -1.47
CA VAL A 11 15.88 0.50 -1.59
C VAL A 11 15.40 0.51 -3.04
N ALA A 12 16.29 0.77 -4.00
CA ALA A 12 15.91 0.71 -5.42
C ALA A 12 15.44 -0.70 -5.85
N GLN A 13 16.07 -1.75 -5.33
CA GLN A 13 15.65 -3.14 -5.56
C GLN A 13 14.31 -3.45 -4.89
N ALA A 14 14.06 -2.93 -3.68
CA ALA A 14 12.79 -3.09 -2.98
C ALA A 14 11.64 -2.39 -3.71
N GLU A 15 11.86 -1.18 -4.24
CA GLU A 15 10.91 -0.49 -5.11
C GLU A 15 10.60 -1.29 -6.38
N GLN A 16 11.62 -1.87 -7.02
CA GLN A 16 11.42 -2.72 -8.18
C GLN A 16 10.62 -3.97 -7.83
N ALA A 17 10.93 -4.63 -6.71
CA ALA A 17 10.17 -5.78 -6.23
C ALA A 17 8.70 -5.44 -5.99
N LEU A 18 8.41 -4.28 -5.40
CA LEU A 18 7.05 -3.82 -5.20
C LEU A 18 6.32 -3.57 -6.54
N ARG A 19 6.97 -2.92 -7.51
CA ARG A 19 6.43 -2.71 -8.87
C ARG A 19 6.14 -4.02 -9.60
N ASP A 20 6.92 -5.07 -9.33
CA ASP A 20 6.73 -6.41 -9.91
C ASP A 20 5.68 -7.25 -9.14
N GLY A 21 5.03 -6.69 -8.12
CA GLY A 21 4.07 -7.41 -7.28
C GLY A 21 4.71 -8.37 -6.26
N ARG A 22 6.03 -8.36 -6.10
CA ARG A 22 6.77 -9.17 -5.12
C ARG A 22 6.76 -8.51 -3.74
N ILE A 23 5.56 -8.39 -3.16
CA ILE A 23 5.28 -7.66 -1.92
C ILE A 23 6.17 -8.13 -0.76
N THR A 24 6.27 -9.44 -0.52
CA THR A 24 7.07 -10.00 0.59
C THR A 24 8.55 -9.62 0.46
N ALA A 25 9.12 -9.80 -0.73
CA ALA A 25 10.53 -9.50 -0.98
C ALA A 25 10.83 -8.00 -0.82
N ALA A 26 9.91 -7.13 -1.26
CA ALA A 26 10.04 -5.68 -1.09
C ALA A 26 10.05 -5.29 0.39
N ALA A 27 9.05 -5.76 1.15
CA ALA A 27 8.94 -5.45 2.57
C ALA A 27 10.09 -6.03 3.40
N GLY A 28 10.45 -7.30 3.17
CA GLY A 28 11.56 -7.96 3.85
C GLY A 28 12.89 -7.25 3.60
N SER A 29 13.13 -6.78 2.36
CA SER A 29 14.32 -5.99 2.05
C SER A 29 14.39 -4.70 2.88
N VAL A 30 13.31 -3.93 2.94
CA VAL A 30 13.26 -2.69 3.74
C VAL A 30 13.48 -2.97 5.23
N ILE A 31 12.79 -3.96 5.80
CA ILE A 31 12.91 -4.28 7.23
C ILE A 31 14.35 -4.69 7.60
N ARG A 32 15.06 -5.44 6.75
CA ARG A 32 16.48 -5.78 7.00
C ARG A 32 17.39 -4.56 6.96
N MET A 33 17.16 -3.63 6.02
CA MET A 33 17.99 -2.43 5.87
C MET A 33 17.72 -1.38 6.95
N PHE A 34 16.47 -1.30 7.42
CA PHE A 34 16.01 -0.34 8.41
C PHE A 34 15.22 -1.06 9.53
N PRO A 35 15.88 -1.82 10.41
CA PRO A 35 15.22 -2.56 11.50
C PRO A 35 14.32 -1.69 12.39
N GLU A 36 14.75 -0.45 12.64
CA GLU A 36 14.06 0.50 13.51
C GLU A 36 13.01 1.35 12.78
N ILE A 37 12.71 1.09 11.51
CA ILE A 37 11.86 1.95 10.66
C ILE A 37 10.49 2.27 11.28
N ARG A 38 9.94 1.36 12.10
CA ARG A 38 8.68 1.59 12.81
C ARG A 38 8.74 2.78 13.78
N ARG A 39 9.90 2.99 14.41
CA ARG A 39 10.15 4.01 15.43
C ARG A 39 10.82 5.27 14.87
N MET A 40 11.33 5.21 13.64
CA MET A 40 12.02 6.32 13.00
C MET A 40 11.07 7.48 12.67
N SER A 41 11.57 8.71 12.78
CA SER A 41 10.84 9.89 12.33
C SER A 41 10.92 10.02 10.82
N HIS A 42 9.84 10.53 10.21
CA HIS A 42 9.81 10.91 8.80
C HIS A 42 10.48 12.28 8.66
N ASP A 43 11.80 12.27 8.57
CA ASP A 43 12.63 13.45 8.35
C ASP A 43 12.78 13.77 6.86
N ARG A 44 13.73 14.63 6.51
CA ARG A 44 14.01 15.02 5.12
C ARG A 44 14.98 14.07 4.42
N ASP A 45 15.33 12.91 4.98
CA ASP A 45 16.17 11.93 4.29
C ASP A 45 15.40 11.32 3.10
N PRO A 46 15.81 11.58 1.84
CA PRO A 46 15.12 11.04 0.68
C PRO A 46 15.16 9.52 0.60
N LEU A 47 16.22 8.87 1.09
CA LEU A 47 16.37 7.42 1.05
C LEU A 47 15.40 6.76 2.03
N LEU A 48 15.34 7.28 3.25
CA LEU A 48 14.43 6.77 4.28
C LEU A 48 12.96 6.97 3.88
N ASN A 49 12.62 8.12 3.30
CA ASN A 49 11.27 8.38 2.79
C ASN A 49 10.84 7.39 1.69
N ARG A 50 11.78 6.99 0.82
CA ARG A 50 11.52 5.93 -0.17
C ARG A 50 11.31 4.57 0.49
N ALA A 51 12.11 4.23 1.50
CA ALA A 51 11.95 3.00 2.28
C ALA A 51 10.59 2.95 3.00
N PHE A 52 10.18 4.06 3.64
CA PHE A 52 8.86 4.21 4.26
C PHE A 52 7.75 3.96 3.24
N ARG A 53 7.83 4.60 2.07
CA ARG A 53 6.84 4.43 1.00
C ARG A 53 6.71 2.96 0.60
N VAL A 54 7.82 2.29 0.32
CA VAL A 54 7.81 0.88 -0.10
C VAL A 54 7.17 -0.01 0.96
N LEU A 55 7.58 0.12 2.22
CA LEU A 55 7.04 -0.71 3.30
C LEU A 55 5.57 -0.42 3.58
N ALA A 56 5.15 0.84 3.55
CA ALA A 56 3.75 1.23 3.76
C ALA A 56 2.86 0.65 2.65
N VAL A 57 3.21 0.86 1.38
CA VAL A 57 2.43 0.32 0.26
C VAL A 57 2.39 -1.22 0.30
N ALA A 58 3.51 -1.88 0.57
CA ALA A 58 3.55 -3.33 0.72
C ALA A 58 2.62 -3.81 1.86
N THR A 59 2.62 -3.10 2.99
CA THR A 59 1.78 -3.40 4.15
C THR A 59 0.29 -3.23 3.82
N ALA A 60 -0.10 -2.15 3.16
CA ALA A 60 -1.47 -1.91 2.72
C ALA A 60 -1.94 -2.98 1.72
N ARG A 61 -1.10 -3.35 0.75
CA ARG A 61 -1.44 -4.36 -0.26
C ARG A 61 -1.52 -5.78 0.32
N ALA A 62 -0.82 -6.03 1.43
CA ALA A 62 -0.89 -7.28 2.19
C ALA A 62 -1.97 -7.29 3.28
N ASP A 63 -2.86 -6.28 3.33
CA ASP A 63 -3.93 -6.18 4.34
C ASP A 63 -3.39 -6.22 5.79
N GLY A 64 -2.22 -5.61 6.00
CA GLY A 64 -1.55 -5.58 7.30
C GLY A 64 -0.86 -6.89 7.73
N ALA A 65 -0.84 -7.94 6.89
CA ALA A 65 -0.20 -9.22 7.19
C ALA A 65 0.91 -9.56 6.18
N LEU A 66 2.13 -9.09 6.45
CA LEU A 66 3.29 -9.37 5.61
C LEU A 66 3.79 -10.80 5.83
N ARG A 67 3.91 -11.59 4.76
CA ARG A 67 4.44 -12.97 4.81
C ARG A 67 5.97 -13.03 4.91
N VAL A 68 6.57 -12.17 5.74
CA VAL A 68 8.02 -11.95 5.85
C VAL A 68 8.71 -12.85 6.88
N ALA A 69 7.95 -13.68 7.61
CA ALA A 69 8.48 -14.63 8.60
C ALA A 69 9.61 -15.53 8.09
N PRO A 70 9.55 -16.11 6.87
CA PRO A 70 10.65 -16.94 6.35
C PRO A 70 11.89 -16.13 5.95
N GLU A 71 11.76 -14.81 5.82
CA GLU A 71 12.72 -13.92 5.21
C GLU A 71 13.50 -13.08 6.23
N LEU A 72 13.07 -13.05 7.49
CA LEU A 72 13.58 -12.17 8.54
C LEU A 72 13.89 -12.96 9.82
N PRO A 73 14.94 -12.58 10.56
CA PRO A 73 15.12 -12.98 11.95
C PRO A 73 13.89 -12.65 12.79
N ARG A 74 13.59 -13.48 13.79
CA ARG A 74 12.37 -13.36 14.62
C ARG A 74 12.29 -12.01 15.33
N GLU A 75 13.43 -11.45 15.70
CA GLU A 75 13.59 -10.19 16.40
C GLU A 75 13.14 -9.00 15.54
N LEU A 76 13.20 -9.13 14.21
CA LEU A 76 12.79 -8.09 13.25
C LEU A 76 11.34 -8.23 12.80
N LEU A 77 10.65 -9.33 13.16
CA LEU A 77 9.28 -9.57 12.71
C LEU A 77 8.28 -8.63 13.37
N GLU A 78 8.51 -8.24 14.62
CA GLU A 78 7.58 -7.44 15.43
C GLU A 78 6.12 -7.87 15.18
N THR A 79 5.23 -6.94 14.83
CA THR A 79 3.84 -7.22 14.46
C THR A 79 3.63 -7.39 12.96
N TRP A 80 4.67 -7.28 12.12
CA TRP A 80 4.56 -7.23 10.65
C TRP A 80 3.88 -8.46 10.06
N GLY A 81 4.00 -9.61 10.72
CA GLY A 81 3.34 -10.86 10.34
C GLY A 81 1.80 -10.80 10.40
N GLY A 82 1.21 -9.86 11.15
CA GLY A 82 -0.25 -9.72 11.24
C GLY A 82 -0.95 -10.92 11.89
N ALA A 83 -0.32 -11.51 12.92
CA ALA A 83 -0.78 -12.74 13.56
C ALA A 83 -2.19 -12.62 14.16
N SER A 84 -2.53 -11.43 14.68
CA SER A 84 -3.86 -11.09 15.17
C SER A 84 -4.56 -10.04 14.29
N ALA A 85 -5.88 -9.87 14.46
CA ALA A 85 -6.61 -8.78 13.82
C ALA A 85 -6.12 -7.40 14.30
N GLU A 86 -5.71 -7.30 15.56
CA GLU A 86 -5.14 -6.08 16.14
C GLU A 86 -3.79 -5.74 15.50
N ASP A 87 -2.92 -6.73 15.28
CA ASP A 87 -1.65 -6.53 14.56
C ASP A 87 -1.88 -6.03 13.13
N ARG A 88 -2.81 -6.67 12.41
CA ARG A 88 -3.14 -6.26 11.03
C ARG A 88 -3.65 -4.84 10.99
N LYS A 89 -4.56 -4.48 11.89
CA LYS A 89 -5.06 -3.11 12.02
C LYS A 89 -3.92 -2.13 12.35
N ALA A 90 -3.09 -2.43 13.34
CA ALA A 90 -1.97 -1.57 13.72
C ALA A 90 -0.98 -1.35 12.57
N ASN A 91 -0.75 -2.37 11.74
CA ASN A 91 0.11 -2.29 10.56
C ASN A 91 -0.52 -1.43 9.45
N VAL A 92 -1.83 -1.57 9.20
CA VAL A 92 -2.56 -0.70 8.25
C VAL A 92 -2.55 0.75 8.75
N ASP A 93 -2.81 0.98 10.04
CA ASP A 93 -2.79 2.32 10.63
C ASP A 93 -1.39 2.95 10.54
N TRP A 94 -0.32 2.16 10.73
CA TRP A 94 1.04 2.62 10.50
C TRP A 94 1.28 3.01 9.05
N SER A 95 0.83 2.19 8.09
CA SER A 95 0.93 2.48 6.65
C SER A 95 0.24 3.80 6.29
N ILE A 96 -0.98 4.01 6.80
CA ILE A 96 -1.74 5.25 6.58
C ILE A 96 -0.98 6.45 7.15
N ARG A 97 -0.49 6.38 8.39
CA ARG A 97 0.29 7.49 8.98
C ARG A 97 1.55 7.80 8.18
N ALA A 98 2.29 6.78 7.74
CA ALA A 98 3.50 6.96 6.95
C ALA A 98 3.19 7.64 5.60
N LEU A 99 2.18 7.16 4.88
CA LEU A 99 1.79 7.71 3.58
C LEU A 99 1.19 9.12 3.68
N ARG A 100 0.42 9.41 4.74
CA ARG A 100 -0.04 10.79 5.02
C ARG A 100 1.14 11.73 5.18
N ARG A 101 2.14 11.32 5.97
CA ARG A 101 3.31 12.15 6.23
C ARG A 101 4.14 12.40 4.97
N LEU A 102 4.32 11.38 4.14
CA LEU A 102 4.98 11.54 2.83
C LEU A 102 4.18 12.45 1.89
N ASN A 103 2.86 12.30 1.87
CA ASN A 103 1.96 13.15 1.07
C ASN A 103 1.98 14.61 1.55
N GLU A 104 2.08 14.88 2.86
CA GLU A 104 2.24 16.24 3.39
C GLU A 104 3.52 16.92 2.91
N GLN A 105 4.61 16.17 2.75
CA GLN A 105 5.88 16.67 2.24
C GLN A 105 5.83 16.91 0.72
N ARG A 106 4.94 16.24 -0.01
CA ARG A 106 4.81 16.30 -1.47
C ARG A 106 3.34 16.37 -1.92
N LYS A 107 2.65 17.44 -1.50
CA LYS A 107 1.17 17.58 -1.56
C LYS A 107 0.52 17.41 -2.94
N ASN A 108 1.29 17.50 -4.02
CA ASN A 108 0.80 17.47 -5.40
C ASN A 108 1.36 16.28 -6.19
N ASP A 109 1.84 15.24 -5.51
CA ASP A 109 2.32 14.00 -6.15
C ASP A 109 1.17 12.99 -6.28
N PRO A 110 0.61 12.77 -7.49
CA PRO A 110 -0.52 11.87 -7.67
C PRO A 110 -0.20 10.40 -7.35
N ALA A 111 1.06 9.99 -7.48
CA ALA A 111 1.46 8.63 -7.14
C ALA A 111 1.38 8.41 -5.63
N LEU A 112 1.86 9.36 -4.82
CA LEU A 112 1.72 9.31 -3.36
C LEU A 112 0.26 9.43 -2.90
N GLN A 113 -0.54 10.26 -3.58
CA GLN A 113 -1.97 10.36 -3.29
C GLN A 113 -2.70 9.05 -3.62
N THR A 114 -2.32 8.38 -4.72
CA THR A 114 -2.83 7.05 -5.07
C THR A 114 -2.47 6.02 -4.00
N ASP A 115 -1.20 5.95 -3.59
CA ASP A 115 -0.74 5.04 -2.53
C ASP A 115 -1.48 5.28 -1.21
N LEU A 116 -1.65 6.55 -0.82
CA LEU A 116 -2.41 6.92 0.38
C LEU A 116 -3.86 6.46 0.28
N GLY A 117 -4.51 6.70 -0.86
CA GLY A 117 -5.87 6.26 -1.10
C GLY A 117 -6.02 4.72 -1.04
N GLU A 118 -5.06 3.97 -1.60
CA GLU A 118 -4.99 2.50 -1.48
C GLU A 118 -4.95 2.06 -0.01
N ALA A 119 -4.11 2.70 0.80
CA ALA A 119 -3.98 2.38 2.23
C ALA A 119 -5.24 2.75 3.03
N LEU A 120 -5.81 3.93 2.79
CA LEU A 120 -7.06 4.34 3.44
C LEU A 120 -8.21 3.38 3.12
N ALA A 121 -8.26 2.86 1.89
CA ALA A 121 -9.30 1.91 1.47
C ALA A 121 -9.24 0.55 2.18
N ARG A 122 -8.22 0.29 3.00
CA ARG A 122 -8.10 -0.92 3.85
C ARG A 122 -8.73 -0.77 5.23
N ALA A 123 -9.04 0.46 5.63
CA ALA A 123 -9.60 0.76 6.94
C ALA A 123 -11.05 1.30 6.77
N PRO A 124 -12.08 0.56 7.24
CA PRO A 124 -13.47 0.98 7.08
C PRO A 124 -13.75 2.42 7.51
N GLU A 125 -13.15 2.85 8.62
CA GLU A 125 -13.24 4.21 9.18
C GLU A 125 -12.70 5.31 8.24
N HIS A 126 -11.91 4.95 7.23
CA HIS A 126 -11.32 5.86 6.25
C HIS A 126 -11.93 5.73 4.85
N SER A 127 -12.95 4.89 4.66
CA SER A 127 -13.50 4.57 3.34
C SER A 127 -14.02 5.80 2.58
N GLY A 128 -14.66 6.75 3.26
CA GLY A 128 -15.16 7.98 2.64
C GLY A 128 -14.04 8.89 2.14
N GLU A 129 -12.94 8.99 2.90
CA GLU A 129 -11.75 9.75 2.49
C GLU A 129 -11.05 9.07 1.31
N ALA A 130 -10.90 7.74 1.37
CA ALA A 130 -10.33 6.96 0.29
C ALA A 130 -11.13 7.12 -1.02
N LEU A 131 -12.47 7.04 -0.95
CA LEU A 131 -13.36 7.19 -2.08
C LEU A 131 -13.21 8.57 -2.72
N LYS A 132 -13.19 9.63 -1.89
CA LYS A 132 -12.99 11.01 -2.37
C LYS A 132 -11.63 11.20 -3.04
N LEU A 133 -10.56 10.70 -2.41
CA LEU A 133 -9.19 10.87 -2.90
C LEU A 133 -8.97 10.11 -4.22
N LEU A 134 -9.26 8.81 -4.22
CA LEU A 134 -9.09 7.96 -5.41
C LEU A 134 -10.04 8.37 -6.53
N GLY A 135 -11.30 8.72 -6.22
CA GLY A 135 -12.27 9.20 -7.20
C GLY A 135 -11.82 10.49 -7.88
N GLY A 136 -11.40 11.49 -7.10
CA GLY A 136 -10.93 12.76 -7.65
C GLY A 136 -9.64 12.65 -8.48
N LEU A 137 -8.78 11.66 -8.18
CA LEU A 137 -7.64 11.32 -9.03
C LEU A 137 -8.08 10.65 -10.33
N ALA A 138 -9.00 9.69 -10.26
CA ALA A 138 -9.50 8.96 -11.42
C ALA A 138 -10.24 9.88 -12.42
N GLU A 139 -11.02 10.85 -11.94
CA GLU A 139 -11.68 11.86 -12.78
C GLU A 139 -10.70 12.71 -13.58
N LYS A 140 -9.48 12.90 -13.06
CA LYS A 140 -8.42 13.68 -13.69
C LYS A 140 -7.41 12.82 -14.47
N ASP A 141 -7.66 11.51 -14.57
CA ASP A 141 -6.73 10.53 -15.16
C ASP A 141 -5.36 10.53 -14.47
N LEU A 142 -5.34 10.80 -13.15
CA LEU A 142 -4.14 10.91 -12.32
C LEU A 142 -3.92 9.70 -11.39
N LEU A 143 -4.82 8.71 -11.43
CA LEU A 143 -4.70 7.51 -10.62
C LEU A 143 -3.57 6.61 -11.17
N ALA A 144 -2.52 6.43 -10.39
CA ALA A 144 -1.22 5.99 -10.91
C ALA A 144 -1.00 4.47 -10.93
N SER A 145 -1.95 3.66 -10.45
CA SER A 145 -1.76 2.21 -10.27
C SER A 145 -3.05 1.40 -10.55
N PRO A 146 -2.90 0.15 -11.04
CA PRO A 146 -4.04 -0.77 -11.13
C PRO A 146 -4.60 -1.11 -9.74
N GLU A 147 -3.77 -1.24 -8.70
CA GLU A 147 -4.26 -1.48 -7.33
C GLU A 147 -5.11 -0.32 -6.79
N GLY A 148 -4.79 0.92 -7.15
CA GLY A 148 -5.60 2.10 -6.85
C GLY A 148 -6.97 2.02 -7.51
N TYR A 149 -7.05 1.63 -8.79
CA TYR A 149 -8.32 1.41 -9.47
C TYR A 149 -9.12 0.24 -8.86
N ALA A 150 -8.45 -0.85 -8.47
CA ALA A 150 -9.11 -1.97 -7.78
C ALA A 150 -9.69 -1.53 -6.41
N ALA A 151 -8.96 -0.69 -5.68
CA ALA A 151 -9.45 -0.09 -4.43
C ALA A 151 -10.67 0.81 -4.66
N LEU A 152 -10.61 1.69 -5.67
CA LEU A 152 -11.74 2.54 -6.05
C LEU A 152 -12.96 1.73 -6.47
N ALA A 153 -12.79 0.69 -7.28
CA ALA A 153 -13.88 -0.18 -7.72
C ALA A 153 -14.57 -0.83 -6.52
N ARG A 154 -13.81 -1.34 -5.54
CA ARG A 154 -14.38 -1.90 -4.30
C ARG A 154 -15.16 -0.85 -3.51
N LEU A 155 -14.60 0.34 -3.30
CA LEU A 155 -15.24 1.40 -2.55
C LEU A 155 -16.56 1.85 -3.20
N ARG A 156 -16.60 1.93 -4.53
CA ARG A 156 -17.80 2.28 -5.29
C ARG A 156 -18.87 1.19 -5.22
N ALA A 157 -18.49 -0.09 -5.27
CA ALA A 157 -19.44 -1.18 -5.03
C ALA A 157 -20.06 -1.09 -3.62
N LEU A 158 -19.24 -0.86 -2.59
CA LEU A 158 -19.70 -0.69 -1.20
C LEU A 158 -20.61 0.53 -1.02
N SER A 159 -20.47 1.57 -1.85
CA SER A 159 -21.35 2.74 -1.85
C SER A 159 -22.57 2.62 -2.76
N GLY A 160 -22.78 1.46 -3.41
CA GLY A 160 -23.88 1.24 -4.35
C GLY A 160 -23.70 1.87 -5.74
N ASP A 161 -22.51 2.39 -6.06
CA ASP A 161 -22.15 2.95 -7.35
C ASP A 161 -21.65 1.84 -8.30
N GLY A 162 -22.59 1.05 -8.84
CA GLY A 162 -22.28 -0.06 -9.74
C GLY A 162 -21.61 0.38 -11.06
N ALA A 163 -22.09 1.47 -11.66
CA ALA A 163 -21.51 2.00 -12.89
C ALA A 163 -20.07 2.48 -12.67
N GLY A 164 -19.83 3.19 -11.57
CA GLY A 164 -18.49 3.63 -11.22
C GLY A 164 -17.58 2.49 -10.78
N HIS A 165 -18.11 1.41 -10.18
CA HIS A 165 -17.37 0.17 -9.94
C HIS A 165 -16.87 -0.42 -11.26
N ASP A 166 -17.76 -0.64 -12.23
CA ASP A 166 -17.42 -1.24 -13.52
C ASP A 166 -16.39 -0.39 -14.28
N ALA A 167 -16.55 0.94 -14.28
CA ALA A 167 -15.60 1.86 -14.90
C ALA A 167 -14.21 1.78 -14.26
N ALA A 168 -14.13 1.74 -12.93
CA ALA A 168 -12.85 1.61 -12.23
C ALA A 168 -12.22 0.22 -12.43
N ALA A 169 -13.03 -0.84 -12.42
CA ALA A 169 -12.56 -2.21 -12.68
C ALA A 169 -11.98 -2.35 -14.09
N SER A 170 -12.64 -1.78 -15.10
CA SER A 170 -12.14 -1.77 -16.48
C SER A 170 -10.79 -1.03 -16.60
N ARG A 171 -10.64 0.12 -15.93
CA ARG A 171 -9.35 0.85 -15.89
C ARG A 171 -8.25 0.05 -15.18
N CYS A 172 -8.59 -0.65 -14.11
CA CYS A 172 -7.66 -1.58 -13.45
C CYS A 172 -7.15 -2.63 -14.44
N GLU A 173 -8.06 -3.31 -15.15
CA GLU A 173 -7.71 -4.40 -16.08
C GLU A 173 -6.85 -3.92 -17.24
N ALA A 174 -7.10 -2.71 -17.74
CA ALA A 174 -6.29 -2.09 -18.79
C ALA A 174 -4.84 -1.81 -18.36
N MET A 175 -4.60 -1.56 -17.06
CA MET A 175 -3.27 -1.26 -16.52
C MET A 175 -2.55 -2.47 -15.92
N ALA A 176 -3.31 -3.46 -15.45
CA ALA A 176 -2.77 -4.56 -14.65
C ALA A 176 -2.05 -5.60 -15.51
N LYS A 177 -0.81 -5.93 -15.12
CA LYS A 177 -0.14 -7.15 -15.62
C LYS A 177 -0.83 -8.44 -15.16
N ASN A 178 -1.48 -8.40 -13.98
CA ASN A 178 -2.23 -9.50 -13.41
C ASN A 178 -3.67 -9.06 -13.15
N THR A 179 -4.59 -9.39 -14.06
CA THR A 179 -6.00 -9.00 -13.96
C THR A 179 -6.74 -9.64 -12.79
N ALA A 180 -6.17 -10.67 -12.13
CA ALA A 180 -6.77 -11.24 -10.93
C ALA A 180 -6.93 -10.22 -9.79
N LEU A 181 -6.01 -9.24 -9.70
CA LEU A 181 -6.08 -8.19 -8.67
C LEU A 181 -7.32 -7.29 -8.85
N CYS A 182 -7.77 -7.10 -10.09
CA CYS A 182 -8.92 -6.26 -10.43
C CYS A 182 -10.26 -6.93 -10.09
N ARG A 183 -10.29 -8.27 -10.06
CA ARG A 183 -11.49 -9.10 -9.83
C ARG A 183 -11.82 -9.33 -8.36
N SER A 184 -10.88 -9.09 -7.45
CA SER A 184 -11.05 -9.20 -5.99
C SER A 184 -12.04 -8.20 -5.37
N SER A 185 -12.61 -7.30 -6.17
CA SER A 185 -13.57 -6.27 -5.77
C SER A 185 -15.01 -6.76 -5.62
N ARG A 186 -15.32 -8.01 -5.99
CA ARG A 186 -16.70 -8.59 -5.94
C ARG A 186 -17.02 -9.46 -4.72
N ALA A 187 -16.06 -9.82 -3.87
CA ALA A 187 -16.19 -11.00 -3.00
C ALA A 187 -16.54 -10.76 -1.52
N ILE A 188 -16.77 -9.52 -1.05
CA ILE A 188 -17.06 -9.29 0.37
C ILE A 188 -18.55 -9.49 0.74
N ASP A 189 -19.47 -9.53 -0.24
CA ASP A 189 -20.92 -9.64 0.03
C ASP A 189 -21.50 -11.07 0.03
N ALA A 190 -20.68 -12.13 -0.02
CA ALA A 190 -21.18 -13.50 -0.17
C ALA A 190 -20.76 -14.49 0.94
N ARG A 191 -20.73 -14.07 2.22
CA ARG A 191 -20.82 -15.02 3.34
C ARG A 191 -21.90 -14.61 4.32
N PRO A 192 -23.04 -15.33 4.37
CA PRO A 192 -23.92 -15.27 5.53
C PRO A 192 -23.17 -15.84 6.72
N GLN A 193 -23.14 -15.08 7.82
CA GLN A 193 -22.73 -15.59 9.13
C GLN A 193 -23.71 -16.71 9.48
N SER A 194 -23.19 -17.94 9.55
CA SER A 194 -23.90 -19.10 10.10
C SER A 194 -23.57 -19.23 11.58
#